data_AF-A0A7J5H5Q9-F1
#
_entry.id   AF-A0A7J5H5Q9-F1
#
_cell.length_a   1.000
_cell.length_b   1.000
_cell.length_c   1.000
_cell.angle_alpha   90.00
_cell.angle_beta   90.00
_cell.angle_gamma   90.00
#
_symmetry.space_group_name_H-M   'P 1'
#
loop_
_entity.id
_entity.type
_entity.pdbx_description
1 polymer ?
#
loop_
_entity_poly.entity_id
_entity_poly.type
_entity_poly.pdbx_seq_one_letter_code
_entity_poly.pdbx_strand_id
1 'polypeptide(L)'
;MLQINSESAQMMLMQIMERFDRIDRTLERMNKLKECLEGDTLLDNYDLCQLLGITKRTLARYRQKKYVTYYMIDGRTYYKASEVEAFLNQKGKVLPPKLKNRMDVQLKK
;
A
#
# COMPACT_ATOMS: atom_id res chain seq x y z
N MET A 1 6.05 -42.21 -4.71
CA MET A 1 5.79 -40.87 -5.27
C MET A 1 4.28 -40.73 -5.42
N LEU A 2 3.66 -39.68 -4.88
CA LEU A 2 2.24 -39.40 -5.09
C LEU A 2 2.04 -39.05 -6.57
N GLN A 3 1.45 -39.96 -7.34
CA GLN A 3 1.03 -39.67 -8.71
C GLN A 3 -0.18 -38.75 -8.64
N ILE A 4 0.04 -37.46 -8.79
CA ILE A 4 -1.05 -36.52 -9.02
C ILE A 4 -1.53 -36.79 -10.45
N ASN A 5 -2.76 -37.30 -10.59
CA ASN A 5 -3.35 -37.50 -11.91
C ASN A 5 -3.56 -36.11 -12.58
N SER A 6 -3.50 -36.06 -13.91
CA SER A 6 -3.62 -34.80 -14.67
C SER A 6 -4.95 -34.08 -14.46
N GLU A 7 -6.05 -34.82 -14.27
CA GLU A 7 -7.38 -34.26 -13.99
C GLU A 7 -7.47 -33.61 -12.60
N SER A 8 -6.84 -34.23 -11.59
CA SER A 8 -6.75 -33.72 -10.22
C SER A 8 -5.93 -32.44 -10.18
N ALA A 9 -4.83 -32.37 -10.95
CA ALA A 9 -4.04 -31.16 -11.10
C ALA A 9 -4.83 -30.05 -11.80
N GLN A 10 -5.58 -30.37 -12.85
CA GLN A 10 -6.44 -29.42 -13.56
C GLN A 10 -7.56 -28.87 -12.65
N MET A 11 -8.19 -29.73 -11.84
CA MET A 11 -9.21 -29.32 -10.88
C MET A 11 -8.64 -28.40 -9.79
N MET A 12 -7.46 -28.71 -9.25
CA MET A 12 -6.78 -27.83 -8.30
C MET A 12 -6.40 -26.49 -8.94
N LEU A 13 -5.93 -26.49 -10.18
CA LEU A 13 -5.57 -25.25 -10.89
C LEU A 13 -6.80 -24.36 -11.12
N MET A 14 -7.93 -24.94 -11.53
CA MET A 14 -9.19 -24.20 -11.70
C MET A 14 -9.67 -23.58 -10.38
N GLN A 15 -9.60 -24.33 -9.27
CA GLN A 15 -9.94 -23.80 -7.95
C GLN A 15 -9.01 -22.66 -7.50
N ILE A 16 -7.72 -22.75 -7.84
CA ILE A 16 -6.76 -21.69 -7.56
C ILE A 16 -7.06 -20.45 -8.39
N MET A 17 -7.35 -20.60 -9.69
CA MET A 17 -7.73 -19.48 -10.56
C MET A 17 -9.00 -18.77 -10.09
N GLU A 18 -10.04 -19.51 -9.69
CA GLU A 18 -11.27 -18.90 -9.15
C GLU A 18 -10.99 -18.07 -7.88
N ARG A 19 -10.05 -18.54 -7.04
CA ARG A 19 -9.64 -17.80 -5.85
C ARG A 19 -8.84 -16.55 -6.20
N PHE A 20 -7.97 -16.59 -7.21
CA PHE A 20 -7.28 -15.40 -7.70
C PHE A 20 -8.26 -14.35 -8.22
N ASP A 21 -9.24 -14.75 -9.03
CA ASP A 21 -10.26 -13.82 -9.54
C ASP A 21 -11.08 -13.15 -8.44
N ARG A 22 -11.38 -13.87 -7.35
CA ARG A 22 -12.06 -13.29 -6.19
C ARG A 22 -11.18 -12.25 -5.47
N ILE A 23 -9.88 -12.53 -5.38
CA ILE A 23 -8.92 -11.60 -4.78
C ILE A 23 -8.80 -10.34 -5.64
N ASP A 24 -8.66 -10.48 -6.96
CA ASP A 24 -8.57 -9.35 -7.89
C ASP A 24 -9.81 -8.46 -7.84
N ARG A 25 -11.01 -9.05 -7.86
CA ARG A 25 -12.26 -8.27 -7.73
C ARG A 25 -12.36 -7.52 -6.40
N THR A 26 -11.83 -8.09 -5.32
CA THR A 26 -11.81 -7.44 -4.02
C THR A 26 -10.80 -6.29 -4.01
N LEU A 27 -9.63 -6.51 -4.62
CA LEU A 27 -8.58 -5.50 -4.80
C LEU A 27 -9.03 -4.32 -5.67
N GLU A 28 -9.74 -4.57 -6.77
CA GLU A 28 -10.32 -3.52 -7.62
C GLU A 28 -11.34 -2.66 -6.86
N ARG A 29 -12.21 -3.28 -6.06
CA ARG A 29 -13.17 -2.53 -5.23
C ARG A 29 -12.47 -1.67 -4.18
N MET A 30 -11.43 -2.20 -3.56
CA MET A 30 -10.62 -1.44 -2.59
C MET A 30 -9.87 -0.28 -3.26
N ASN A 31 -9.36 -0.47 -4.48
CA ASN A 31 -8.70 0.58 -5.25
C ASN A 31 -9.67 1.70 -5.67
N LYS A 32 -10.90 1.37 -6.09
CA LYS A 32 -11.93 2.38 -6.42
C LYS A 32 -12.33 3.23 -5.21
N LEU A 33 -12.35 2.65 -4.01
CA LEU A 33 -12.57 3.42 -2.78
C LEU A 33 -11.41 4.38 -2.47
N LYS A 34 -10.19 3.99 -2.87
CA LYS A 34 -8.97 4.80 -2.73
C LYS A 34 -8.97 6.03 -3.64
N GLU A 35 -9.58 5.94 -4.83
CA GLU A 35 -9.76 7.08 -5.76
C GLU A 35 -10.66 8.20 -5.19
N CYS A 36 -11.51 7.89 -4.21
CA CYS A 36 -12.40 8.87 -3.59
C CYS A 36 -11.68 9.83 -2.61
N LEU A 37 -10.38 9.62 -2.36
CA LEU A 37 -9.56 10.47 -1.49
C LEU A 37 -8.75 11.49 -2.32
N GLU A 38 -9.47 12.45 -2.91
CA GLU A 38 -8.94 13.71 -3.45
C GLU A 38 -7.77 13.60 -4.45
N GLY A 39 -7.56 12.44 -5.08
CA GLY A 39 -6.42 12.18 -5.97
C GLY A 39 -5.06 12.12 -5.27
N ASP A 40 -5.04 12.05 -3.93
CA ASP A 40 -3.81 12.05 -3.15
C ASP A 40 -3.35 10.62 -2.85
N THR A 41 -2.04 10.36 -2.96
CA THR A 41 -1.52 9.01 -2.79
C THR A 41 -1.49 8.64 -1.30
N LEU A 42 -2.23 7.59 -0.93
CA LEU A 42 -2.20 7.08 0.44
C LEU A 42 -1.09 6.06 0.62
N LEU A 43 -0.19 6.38 1.53
CA LEU A 43 0.88 5.52 2.02
C LEU A 43 0.36 4.69 3.19
N ASP A 44 0.70 3.41 3.20
CA ASP A 44 0.45 2.56 4.37
C ASP A 44 1.59 2.66 5.40
N ASN A 45 1.51 1.87 6.47
CA ASN A 45 2.54 1.86 7.51
C ASN A 45 3.91 1.40 6.99
N TYR A 46 3.94 0.49 6.03
CA TYR A 46 5.17 -0.06 5.48
C TYR A 46 5.84 0.98 4.59
N ASP A 47 5.08 1.57 3.68
CA ASP A 47 5.54 2.61 2.76
C ASP A 47 6.09 3.81 3.52
N LEU A 48 5.38 4.27 4.56
CA LEU A 48 5.84 5.39 5.36
C LEU A 48 7.11 5.06 6.17
N CYS A 49 7.23 3.83 6.69
CA CYS A 49 8.45 3.39 7.38
C CYS A 49 9.65 3.38 6.43
N GLN A 50 9.47 2.88 5.21
CA GLN A 50 10.50 2.89 4.17
C GLN A 50 10.86 4.31 3.76
N LEU A 51 9.86 5.18 3.59
CA LEU A 51 10.06 6.57 3.19
C LEU A 51 10.88 7.37 4.20
N LEU A 52 10.56 7.24 5.48
CA LEU A 52 11.25 7.96 6.54
C LEU A 52 12.52 7.24 7.03
N GLY A 53 12.77 6.01 6.57
CA GLY A 53 13.86 5.16 7.08
C GLY A 53 13.72 4.81 8.55
N ILE A 54 12.48 4.65 9.04
CA ILE A 54 12.18 4.41 10.45
C ILE A 54 11.54 3.05 10.68
N THR A 55 11.63 2.56 11.92
CA THR A 55 10.92 1.36 12.35
C THR A 55 9.46 1.66 12.70
N LYS A 56 8.61 0.62 12.69
CA LYS A 56 7.21 0.69 13.15
C LYS A 56 7.07 1.27 14.56
N ARG A 57 8.02 0.97 15.46
CA ARG A 57 8.06 1.52 16.84
C ARG A 57 8.27 3.03 16.83
N THR A 58 9.14 3.53 15.96
CA THR A 58 9.34 4.99 15.80
C THR A 58 8.13 5.64 15.15
N LEU A 59 7.50 4.98 14.17
CA LEU A 59 6.27 5.48 13.57
C LEU A 59 5.13 5.59 14.59
N ALA A 60 4.95 4.60 15.46
CA ALA A 60 3.98 4.66 16.55
C ALA A 60 4.23 5.84 17.49
N ARG A 61 5.50 6.11 17.84
CA ARG A 61 5.88 7.29 18.64
C ARG A 61 5.54 8.60 17.91
N TYR A 62 5.75 8.66 16.59
CA TYR A 62 5.44 9.84 15.79
C TYR A 62 3.93 10.12 15.73
N ARG A 63 3.08 9.08 15.71
CA ARG A 63 1.62 9.22 15.85
C ARG A 63 1.23 9.78 17.20
N GLN A 64 1.77 9.21 18.29
CA GLN A 64 1.49 9.67 19.65
C GLN A 64 1.87 11.14 19.86
N LYS A 65 3.01 11.55 19.30
CA LYS A 65 3.49 12.94 19.34
C LYS A 65 2.85 13.85 18.30
N LYS A 66 1.93 13.35 17.46
CA LYS A 66 1.28 14.07 16.35
C LYS A 66 2.25 14.73 15.37
N TYR A 67 3.40 14.10 15.11
CA TYR A 67 4.32 14.56 14.08
C TYR A 67 3.88 14.22 12.66
N VAL A 68 3.04 13.19 12.51
CA VAL A 68 2.50 12.76 11.22
C VAL A 68 0.99 12.57 11.37
N THR A 69 0.23 13.25 10.53
CA THR A 69 -1.23 13.09 10.42
C THR A 69 -1.55 11.72 9.86
N TYR A 70 -2.56 11.05 10.39
CA TYR A 70 -2.97 9.73 9.92
C TYR A 70 -4.49 9.68 9.73
N TYR A 71 -4.91 8.83 8.80
CA TYR A 71 -6.30 8.59 8.46
C TYR A 71 -6.62 7.12 8.68
N MET A 72 -7.82 6.83 9.17
CA MET A 72 -8.31 5.45 9.30
C MET A 72 -9.35 5.20 8.23
N ILE A 73 -9.08 4.23 7.36
CA ILE A 73 -9.97 3.81 6.28
C ILE A 73 -10.13 2.31 6.43
N ASP A 74 -11.37 1.84 6.59
CA ASP A 74 -11.69 0.42 6.79
C ASP A 74 -10.84 -0.28 7.85
N GLY A 75 -10.58 0.41 8.97
CA GLY A 75 -9.79 -0.10 10.09
C GLY A 75 -8.27 -0.15 9.84
N ARG A 76 -7.78 0.33 8.69
CA ARG A 76 -6.35 0.44 8.37
C ARG A 76 -5.88 1.88 8.45
N THR A 77 -4.64 2.06 8.91
CA THR A 77 -4.02 3.39 8.99
C THR A 77 -3.35 3.75 7.67
N TYR A 78 -3.67 4.93 7.16
CA TYR A 78 -3.12 5.52 5.96
C TYR A 78 -2.59 6.93 6.21
N TYR A 79 -1.74 7.39 5.29
CA TYR A 79 -1.06 8.68 5.35
C TYR A 79 -1.12 9.35 3.99
N LYS A 80 -1.49 10.63 3.93
CA LYS A 80 -1.47 11.39 2.68
C LYS A 80 -0.02 11.69 2.28
N ALA A 81 0.34 11.38 1.04
CA ALA A 81 1.68 11.64 0.51
C ALA A 81 2.00 13.14 0.52
N SER A 82 1.04 14.00 0.14
CA SER A 82 1.20 15.46 0.15
C SER A 82 1.63 16.01 1.52
N GLU A 83 0.98 15.56 2.60
CA GLU A 83 1.28 15.98 3.97
C GLU A 83 2.65 15.48 4.44
N VAL A 84 3.01 14.25 4.07
CA VAL A 84 4.31 13.67 4.41
C VAL A 84 5.44 14.36 3.65
N GLU A 85 5.22 14.70 2.38
CA GLU A 85 6.15 15.51 1.58
C GLU A 85 6.31 16.92 2.15
N ALA A 86 5.21 17.58 2.52
CA ALA A 86 5.25 18.88 3.18
C ALA A 86 6.04 18.82 4.50
N PHE A 87 5.84 17.78 5.31
CA PHE A 87 6.59 17.55 6.55
C PHE A 87 8.10 17.38 6.30
N LEU A 88 8.47 16.63 5.26
CA LEU A 88 9.87 16.41 4.89
C LEU A 88 10.53 17.70 4.41
N ASN A 89 9.85 18.45 3.52
CA ASN A 89 10.32 19.72 2.99
C ASN A 89 10.48 20.77 4.10
N GLN A 90 9.56 20.83 5.05
CA GLN A 90 9.62 21.77 6.18
C GLN A 90 10.77 21.44 7.16
N LYS A 91 11.22 20.18 7.20
CA LYS A 91 12.39 19.73 7.99
C LYS A 91 13.71 19.76 7.23
N GLY A 92 13.73 20.26 5.99
CA GLY A 92 14.92 20.32 5.14
C GLY A 92 15.42 18.97 4.64
N LYS A 93 14.58 17.92 4.67
CA LYS A 93 14.90 16.59 4.14
C LYS A 93 14.17 16.38 2.82
N VAL A 94 14.92 16.04 1.78
CA VAL A 94 14.34 15.77 0.44
C VAL A 94 13.87 14.31 0.36
N LEU A 95 12.73 14.07 -0.29
CA LEU A 95 12.21 12.74 -0.56
C LEU A 95 13.27 11.86 -1.28
N PRO A 96 13.46 10.59 -0.88
CA PRO A 96 14.34 9.68 -1.60
C PRO A 96 13.86 9.45 -3.05
N PRO A 97 14.73 9.58 -4.08
CA PRO A 97 14.35 9.44 -5.50
C PRO A 97 13.73 8.07 -5.86
N LYS A 98 14.10 7.02 -5.11
CA LYS A 98 13.61 5.63 -5.35
C LYS A 98 12.11 5.48 -5.18
N LEU A 99 11.47 6.31 -4.34
CA LEU A 99 10.03 6.29 -4.12
C LEU A 99 9.28 7.14 -5.17
N LYS A 100 9.91 8.21 -5.68
CA LYS A 100 9.37 9.03 -6.78
C LYS A 100 9.11 8.20 -8.03
N ASN A 101 10.08 7.36 -8.43
CA ASN A 101 9.95 6.47 -9.58
C ASN A 101 8.95 5.31 -9.39
N ARG A 102 8.57 4.95 -8.15
CA ARG A 102 7.50 3.96 -7.90
C ARG A 102 6.11 4.57 -7.99
N MET A 103 6.00 5.88 -7.76
CA MET A 103 4.74 6.65 -7.84
C MET A 103 4.39 6.99 -9.30
N ASP A 104 5.37 7.16 -10.18
CA ASP A 104 5.16 7.39 -11.62
C ASP A 104 4.65 6.16 -12.39
N VAL A 105 4.84 4.95 -11.85
CA VAL A 105 4.40 3.69 -12.51
C VAL A 105 2.90 3.44 -12.35
N GLN A 106 2.24 4.05 -11.36
CA GLN A 106 0.78 3.95 -11.20
C GLN A 106 -0.04 4.92 -12.09
N LEU A 107 0.60 5.90 -12.75
CA LEU A 107 -0.06 6.89 -13.61
C LEU A 107 0.10 6.63 -15.12
N LYS A 108 0.72 5.50 -15.51
CA LYS A 108 0.77 5.02 -16.90
C LYS A 108 0.18 3.62 -17.00
N LYS A 109 -1.15 3.53 -16.96
CA LYS A 109 -1.93 2.58 -17.75
C LYS A 109 -3.41 2.97 -17.74
#